data_AF-A0A3L7PM50-F1
#
_entry.id   AF-A0A3L7PM50-F1
#
_cell.length_a   1.000
_cell.length_b   1.000
_cell.length_c   1.000
_cell.angle_alpha   90.00
_cell.angle_beta   90.00
_cell.angle_gamma   90.00
#
_symmetry.space_group_name_H-M   'P 1'
#
loop_
_entity.id
_entity.type
_entity.pdbx_description
1 polymer ?
#
loop_
_entity_poly.entity_id
_entity_poly.type
_entity_poly.pdbx_seq_one_letter_code
_entity_poly.pdbx_strand_id
1 'polypeptide(L)'
;GATIVLQNQDKTGWFWYIPLHDNIVSVGVVAGYEYLFKNRDTKDFEKLYREEVAKCPAVKQRIEIGKRADIYRAAKEYSYRSTRAAGNGWVLVGDAFGFLDPLYSSGVLLALKSGELAADAVCEGLAKGDTSAAQLGTWEADYVRGMDRMRSLVCAYYSGFNFGRFVAAHPHRKGDITDLLIGDLFRPELDETLGLVEEALKLHESAKGN
;
A
#
# COMPACT_ATOMS: atom_id res chain seq x y z
N GLY A 1 -14.92 -14.61 5.42
CA GLY A 1 -15.33 -13.21 5.15
C GLY A 1 -14.46 -12.63 4.05
N ALA A 2 -14.71 -11.39 3.63
CA ALA A 2 -13.84 -10.67 2.69
C ALA A 2 -12.91 -9.69 3.42
N THR A 3 -11.76 -9.37 2.83
CA THR A 3 -10.92 -8.25 3.25
C THR A 3 -11.59 -6.93 2.86
N ILE A 4 -11.63 -5.98 3.80
CA ILE A 4 -12.32 -4.68 3.60
C ILE A 4 -11.44 -3.55 4.12
N VAL A 5 -11.42 -2.44 3.37
CA VAL A 5 -10.91 -1.14 3.81
C VAL A 5 -12.09 -0.25 4.17
N LEU A 6 -12.09 0.31 5.38
CA LEU A 6 -13.18 1.12 5.92
C LEU A 6 -12.65 2.49 6.34
N GLN A 7 -12.93 3.53 5.56
CA GLN A 7 -12.50 4.89 5.86
C GLN A 7 -13.34 5.53 6.96
N ASN A 8 -12.70 6.31 7.85
CA ASN A 8 -13.41 7.12 8.85
C ASN A 8 -14.27 8.19 8.17
N GLN A 9 -15.34 8.63 8.84
CA GLN A 9 -16.28 9.63 8.27
C GLN A 9 -15.61 10.96 7.92
N ASP A 10 -14.64 11.38 8.73
CA ASP A 10 -13.84 12.59 8.55
C ASP A 10 -12.61 12.39 7.64
N LYS A 11 -12.42 11.16 7.11
CA LYS A 11 -11.30 10.76 6.25
C LYS A 11 -9.92 10.98 6.86
N THR A 12 -9.81 11.05 8.18
CA THR A 12 -8.52 11.20 8.89
C THR A 12 -7.72 9.90 8.97
N GLY A 13 -8.39 8.77 8.76
CA GLY A 13 -7.79 7.44 8.77
C GLY A 13 -8.73 6.40 8.17
N TRP A 14 -8.25 5.16 8.12
CA TRP A 14 -8.99 4.02 7.63
C TRP A 14 -8.64 2.76 8.44
N PHE A 15 -9.53 1.77 8.39
CA PHE A 15 -9.35 0.48 9.04
C PHE A 15 -9.16 -0.61 8.01
N TRP A 16 -8.23 -1.53 8.26
CA TRP A 16 -8.29 -2.84 7.64
C TRP A 16 -9.23 -3.75 8.43
N TYR A 17 -9.91 -4.65 7.73
CA TYR A 17 -10.66 -5.77 8.29
C TYR A 17 -10.28 -7.01 7.49
N ILE A 18 -9.45 -7.88 8.05
CA ILE A 18 -8.87 -9.05 7.37
C ILE A 18 -9.26 -10.31 8.14
N PRO A 19 -10.18 -11.14 7.61
CA PRO A 19 -10.49 -12.43 8.18
C PRO A 19 -9.28 -13.38 8.15
N LEU A 20 -9.03 -14.08 9.25
CA LEU A 20 -7.99 -15.08 9.41
C LEU A 20 -8.63 -16.48 9.63
N HIS A 21 -7.79 -17.48 9.88
CA HIS A 21 -8.24 -18.80 10.32
C HIS A 21 -8.85 -18.75 11.72
N ASP A 22 -9.50 -19.85 12.15
CA ASP A 22 -10.02 -20.05 13.50
C ASP A 22 -11.00 -18.99 14.00
N ASN A 23 -11.82 -18.43 13.10
CA ASN A 23 -12.82 -17.41 13.41
C ASN A 23 -12.20 -16.14 14.04
N ILE A 24 -10.97 -15.81 13.65
CA ILE A 24 -10.25 -14.60 14.05
C ILE A 24 -10.36 -13.57 12.92
N VAL A 25 -10.45 -12.29 13.28
CA VAL A 25 -10.33 -11.18 12.33
C VAL A 25 -9.24 -10.24 12.83
N SER A 26 -8.29 -9.91 11.95
CA SER A 26 -7.35 -8.83 12.17
C SER A 26 -8.00 -7.50 11.80
N VAL A 27 -8.01 -6.56 12.75
CA VAL A 27 -8.57 -5.22 12.57
C VAL A 27 -7.59 -4.21 13.14
N GLY A 28 -7.27 -3.19 12.37
CA GLY A 28 -6.36 -2.12 12.79
C GLY A 28 -6.65 -0.83 12.06
N VAL A 29 -6.25 0.28 12.67
CA VAL A 29 -6.44 1.64 12.16
C VAL A 29 -5.11 2.19 11.65
N VAL A 30 -5.16 2.80 10.47
CA VAL A 30 -4.05 3.52 9.84
C VAL A 30 -4.48 4.98 9.69
N ALA A 31 -3.64 5.89 10.19
CA ALA A 31 -3.87 7.32 10.12
C ALA A 31 -2.54 8.07 10.23
N GLY A 32 -2.56 9.38 9.96
CA GLY A 32 -1.37 10.23 10.07
C GLY A 32 -0.75 10.17 11.47
N TYR A 33 0.58 10.08 11.54
CA TYR A 33 1.30 9.90 12.81
C TYR A 33 1.03 10.99 13.85
N GLU A 34 1.03 12.26 13.43
CA GLU A 34 0.75 13.37 14.36
C GLU A 34 -0.65 13.22 14.96
N TYR A 35 -1.64 12.86 14.14
CA TYR A 35 -3.00 12.62 14.58
C TYR A 35 -3.11 11.43 15.54
N LEU A 36 -2.52 10.28 15.18
CA LEU A 36 -2.73 9.03 15.92
C LEU A 36 -1.85 8.89 17.16
N PHE A 37 -0.67 9.52 17.18
CA PHE A 37 0.34 9.31 18.23
C PHE A 37 0.83 10.57 18.93
N LYS A 38 0.88 11.75 18.30
CA LYS A 38 1.33 12.98 18.96
C LYS A 38 0.19 13.74 19.63
N ASN A 39 -0.87 14.05 18.87
CA ASN A 39 -1.98 14.91 19.26
C ASN A 39 -3.07 14.12 20.00
N ARG A 40 -2.66 13.40 21.04
CA ARG A 40 -3.53 12.52 21.83
C ARG A 40 -3.23 12.64 23.31
N ASP A 41 -4.29 12.65 24.11
CA ASP A 41 -4.23 12.74 25.57
C ASP A 41 -3.81 11.42 26.24
N THR A 42 -3.59 10.37 25.45
CA THR A 42 -3.17 9.05 25.94
C THR A 42 -2.15 8.42 25.00
N LYS A 43 -1.33 7.52 25.57
CA LYS A 43 -0.43 6.61 24.83
C LYS A 43 -0.88 5.14 24.94
N ASP A 44 -2.02 4.89 25.61
CA ASP A 44 -2.60 3.55 25.73
C ASP A 44 -3.24 3.14 24.40
N PHE A 45 -2.72 2.06 23.79
CA PHE A 45 -3.16 1.63 22.46
C PHE A 45 -4.60 1.10 22.44
N GLU A 46 -5.08 0.50 23.54
CA GLU A 46 -6.47 0.05 23.62
C GLU A 46 -7.43 1.23 23.58
N LYS A 47 -7.16 2.26 24.39
CA LYS A 47 -7.95 3.49 24.43
C LYS A 47 -7.91 4.20 23.07
N LEU A 48 -6.75 4.35 22.46
CA LEU A 48 -6.60 4.95 21.13
C LEU A 48 -7.40 4.20 20.06
N TYR A 49 -7.30 2.86 20.04
CA TYR A 49 -8.04 2.03 19.11
C TYR A 49 -9.56 2.16 19.30
N ARG A 50 -10.04 2.14 20.55
CA ARG A 50 -11.48 2.29 20.86
C ARG A 50 -12.02 3.66 20.47
N GLU A 51 -11.25 4.73 20.64
CA GLU A 51 -11.60 6.08 20.17
C GLU A 51 -11.76 6.14 18.65
N GLU A 52 -10.87 5.49 17.89
CA GLU A 52 -10.98 5.43 16.43
C GLU A 52 -12.16 4.54 15.98
N VAL A 53 -12.41 3.41 16.65
CA VAL A 53 -13.57 2.56 16.36
C VAL A 53 -14.87 3.34 16.57
N ALA A 54 -14.95 4.20 17.59
CA ALA A 54 -16.12 5.03 17.83
C ALA A 54 -16.42 6.01 16.68
N LYS A 55 -15.39 6.41 15.91
CA LYS A 55 -15.50 7.28 14.73
C LYS A 55 -15.85 6.52 13.44
N CYS A 56 -15.84 5.19 13.47
CA CYS A 56 -16.16 4.34 12.33
C CYS A 56 -17.30 3.36 12.66
N PRO A 57 -18.58 3.78 12.50
CA PRO A 57 -19.74 2.94 12.81
C PRO A 57 -19.72 1.57 12.12
N ALA A 58 -19.22 1.51 10.88
CA ALA A 58 -19.12 0.27 10.11
C ALA A 58 -18.16 -0.74 10.74
N VAL A 59 -17.03 -0.29 11.31
CA VAL A 59 -16.11 -1.17 12.05
C VAL A 59 -16.72 -1.57 13.39
N LYS A 60 -17.27 -0.59 14.14
CA LYS A 60 -17.89 -0.82 15.44
C LYS A 60 -18.93 -1.94 15.40
N GLN A 61 -19.85 -1.88 14.43
CA GLN A 61 -20.89 -2.91 14.25
C GLN A 61 -20.29 -4.29 13.94
N ARG A 62 -19.23 -4.37 13.14
CA ARG A 62 -18.63 -5.64 12.70
C ARG A 62 -17.86 -6.36 13.80
N ILE A 63 -17.28 -5.61 14.74
CA ILE A 63 -16.47 -6.18 15.82
C ILE A 63 -17.23 -6.32 17.14
N GLU A 64 -18.47 -5.83 17.22
CA GLU A 64 -19.27 -5.78 18.46
C GLU A 64 -19.42 -7.15 19.13
N ILE A 65 -19.63 -8.21 18.35
CA ILE A 65 -19.76 -9.59 18.84
C ILE A 65 -18.41 -10.26 19.13
N GLY A 66 -17.31 -9.63 18.72
CA GLY A 66 -15.97 -10.16 18.81
C GLY A 66 -15.41 -10.04 20.23
N LYS A 67 -14.55 -10.99 20.60
CA LYS A 67 -13.71 -10.88 21.79
C LYS A 67 -12.30 -10.58 21.36
N ARG A 68 -11.60 -9.74 22.12
CA ARG A 68 -10.18 -9.44 21.87
C ARG A 68 -9.38 -10.73 21.95
N ALA A 69 -8.75 -11.12 20.84
CA ALA A 69 -7.94 -12.34 20.74
C ALA A 69 -6.48 -12.14 21.17
N ASP A 70 -5.96 -10.91 21.10
CA ASP A 70 -4.55 -10.61 21.37
C ASP A 70 -4.36 -9.14 21.83
N ILE A 71 -3.14 -8.76 22.19
CA ILE A 71 -2.75 -7.39 22.58
C ILE A 71 -2.85 -6.40 21.42
N TYR A 72 -3.01 -5.12 21.76
CA TYR A 72 -2.85 -4.02 20.81
C TYR A 72 -1.37 -3.77 20.53
N ARG A 73 -1.03 -3.67 19.25
CA ARG A 73 0.32 -3.33 18.77
C ARG A 73 0.24 -2.04 17.96
N ALA A 74 1.32 -1.29 17.96
CA ALA A 74 1.47 -0.11 17.13
C ALA A 74 2.73 -0.24 16.27
N ALA A 75 2.58 0.06 15.00
CA ALA A 75 3.65 0.14 14.03
C ALA A 75 3.74 1.59 13.54
N LYS A 76 4.96 2.09 13.30
CA LYS A 76 5.22 3.50 12.95
C LYS A 76 5.94 3.59 11.61
N GLU A 77 5.60 2.72 10.67
CA GLU A 77 6.19 2.76 9.34
C GLU A 77 5.54 3.84 8.48
N TYR A 78 6.39 4.57 7.77
CA TYR A 78 5.99 5.48 6.69
C TYR A 78 6.46 4.91 5.37
N SER A 79 5.88 5.37 4.26
CA SER A 79 6.43 5.02 2.96
C SER A 79 7.84 5.57 2.81
N TYR A 80 8.78 4.70 2.42
CA TYR A 80 10.17 5.06 2.16
C TYR A 80 10.72 4.24 1.00
N ARG A 81 11.82 4.71 0.42
CA ARG A 81 12.60 3.98 -0.59
C ARG A 81 14.08 4.28 -0.38
N SER A 82 14.90 3.24 -0.31
CA SER A 82 16.35 3.31 -0.37
C SER A 82 16.78 3.93 -1.69
N THR A 83 17.93 4.59 -1.71
CA THR A 83 18.39 5.33 -2.92
C THR A 83 18.92 4.45 -4.02
N ARG A 84 19.20 3.17 -3.73
CA ARG A 84 19.64 2.15 -4.68
C ARG A 84 19.25 0.76 -4.16
N ALA A 85 19.02 -0.18 -5.06
CA ALA A 85 18.67 -1.56 -4.72
C ALA A 85 19.90 -2.48 -4.58
N ALA A 86 21.06 -2.06 -5.10
CA ALA A 86 22.27 -2.87 -5.06
C ALA A 86 23.56 -2.05 -4.88
N GLY A 87 24.60 -2.76 -4.43
CA GLY A 87 25.98 -2.29 -4.41
C GLY A 87 26.93 -3.45 -4.69
N ASN A 88 28.25 -3.19 -4.62
CA ASN A 88 29.23 -4.25 -4.87
C ASN A 88 29.08 -5.37 -3.83
N GLY A 89 28.65 -6.55 -4.28
CA GLY A 89 28.44 -7.73 -3.45
C GLY A 89 27.18 -7.74 -2.59
N TRP A 90 26.20 -6.83 -2.80
CA TRP A 90 24.96 -6.84 -2.02
C TRP A 90 23.74 -6.35 -2.81
N VAL A 91 22.55 -6.82 -2.38
CA VAL A 91 21.23 -6.39 -2.87
C VAL A 91 20.28 -6.16 -1.70
N LEU A 92 19.30 -5.26 -1.87
CA LEU A 92 18.19 -5.01 -0.96
C LEU A 92 16.91 -5.50 -1.63
N VAL A 93 16.07 -6.24 -0.90
CA VAL A 93 14.78 -6.75 -1.40
C VAL A 93 13.67 -6.52 -0.37
N GLY A 94 12.42 -6.50 -0.84
CA GLY A 94 11.26 -6.19 -0.02
C GLY A 94 11.40 -4.87 0.73
N ASP A 95 10.98 -4.87 1.99
CA ASP A 95 10.98 -3.69 2.85
C ASP A 95 12.39 -3.14 3.11
N ALA A 96 13.45 -3.92 2.90
CA ALA A 96 14.82 -3.39 2.99
C ALA A 96 15.14 -2.40 1.85
N PHE A 97 14.50 -2.55 0.69
CA PHE A 97 14.61 -1.59 -0.40
C PHE A 97 13.54 -0.50 -0.31
N GLY A 98 12.30 -0.83 0.03
CA GLY A 98 11.27 0.20 0.20
C GLY A 98 9.95 -0.35 0.70
N PHE A 99 9.21 0.52 1.38
CA PHE A 99 7.91 0.23 1.97
C PHE A 99 6.86 1.20 1.42
N LEU A 100 5.67 0.68 1.12
CA LEU A 100 4.51 1.47 0.72
C LEU A 100 3.41 1.36 1.77
N ASP A 101 2.52 2.35 1.80
CA ASP A 101 1.31 2.31 2.61
C ASP A 101 0.54 0.99 2.37
N PRO A 102 0.09 0.29 3.44
CA PRO A 102 -0.50 -1.04 3.33
C PRO A 102 -1.94 -1.07 2.78
N LEU A 103 -2.51 0.09 2.38
CA LEU A 103 -3.88 0.23 1.88
C LEU A 103 -4.31 -0.87 0.89
N TYR A 104 -3.46 -1.19 -0.08
CA TYR A 104 -3.73 -2.20 -1.11
C TYR A 104 -3.03 -3.54 -0.87
N SER A 105 -2.47 -3.76 0.33
CA SER A 105 -1.87 -5.05 0.74
C SER A 105 -0.77 -5.56 -0.20
N SER A 106 -0.01 -4.66 -0.83
CA SER A 106 0.98 -4.99 -1.86
C SER A 106 2.36 -5.36 -1.33
N GLY A 107 2.64 -5.18 -0.03
CA GLY A 107 3.97 -5.37 0.54
C GLY A 107 4.56 -6.77 0.33
N VAL A 108 3.79 -7.83 0.61
CA VAL A 108 4.25 -9.22 0.41
C VAL A 108 4.48 -9.53 -1.06
N LEU A 109 3.61 -9.04 -1.96
CA LEU A 109 3.77 -9.19 -3.41
C LEU A 109 5.07 -8.52 -3.88
N LEU A 110 5.32 -7.29 -3.45
CA LEU A 110 6.53 -6.54 -3.79
C LEU A 110 7.80 -7.19 -3.21
N ALA A 111 7.73 -7.76 -2.00
CA ALA A 111 8.83 -8.50 -1.39
C ALA A 111 9.18 -9.77 -2.18
N LEU A 112 8.17 -10.56 -2.57
CA LEU A 112 8.39 -11.75 -3.40
C LEU A 112 8.92 -11.38 -4.79
N LYS A 113 8.37 -10.33 -5.41
CA LYS A 113 8.79 -9.91 -6.75
C LYS A 113 10.21 -9.37 -6.79
N SER A 114 10.60 -8.54 -5.82
CA SER A 114 11.99 -8.08 -5.71
C SER A 114 12.94 -9.24 -5.41
N GLY A 115 12.52 -10.20 -4.57
CA GLY A 115 13.30 -11.41 -4.30
C GLY A 115 13.58 -12.24 -5.56
N GLU A 116 12.55 -12.48 -6.39
CA GLU A 116 12.67 -13.16 -7.69
C GLU A 116 13.66 -12.43 -8.60
N LEU A 117 13.44 -11.14 -8.84
CA LEU A 117 14.26 -10.34 -9.77
C LEU A 117 15.72 -10.22 -9.30
N ALA A 118 15.93 -10.05 -8.01
CA ALA A 118 17.29 -10.00 -7.45
C ALA A 118 17.98 -11.36 -7.54
N ALA A 119 17.25 -12.47 -7.36
CA ALA A 119 17.82 -13.81 -7.51
C ALA A 119 18.34 -14.05 -8.94
N ASP A 120 17.59 -13.62 -9.96
CA ASP A 120 18.03 -13.70 -11.37
C ASP A 120 19.33 -12.90 -11.60
N ALA A 121 19.37 -11.65 -11.13
CA ALA A 121 20.55 -10.79 -11.27
C ALA A 121 21.77 -11.34 -10.52
N VAL A 122 21.58 -11.95 -9.33
CA VAL A 122 22.64 -12.61 -8.55
C VAL A 122 23.14 -13.85 -9.26
N CYS A 123 22.24 -14.71 -9.78
CA CYS A 123 22.63 -15.92 -10.51
C CYS A 123 23.46 -15.58 -11.74
N GLU A 124 23.02 -14.58 -12.52
CA GLU A 124 23.75 -14.11 -13.69
C GLU A 124 25.11 -13.50 -13.32
N GLY A 125 25.16 -12.68 -12.27
CA GLY A 125 26.40 -12.07 -11.79
C GLY A 125 27.43 -13.11 -11.34
N LEU A 126 27.00 -14.14 -10.59
CA LEU A 126 27.88 -15.24 -10.18
C LEU A 126 28.39 -16.04 -11.38
N ALA A 127 27.55 -16.32 -12.38
CA ALA A 127 27.96 -17.04 -13.58
C ALA A 127 28.99 -16.27 -14.42
N LYS A 128 28.89 -14.94 -14.46
CA LYS A 128 29.84 -14.06 -15.16
C LYS A 128 31.09 -13.72 -14.33
N GLY A 129 31.08 -14.01 -13.03
CA GLY A 129 32.10 -13.52 -12.10
C GLY A 129 32.02 -12.00 -11.86
N ASP A 130 30.86 -11.39 -12.08
CA ASP A 130 30.60 -9.96 -11.90
C ASP A 130 29.53 -9.74 -10.81
N THR A 131 29.96 -9.43 -9.60
CA THR A 131 29.10 -9.04 -8.48
C THR A 131 29.13 -7.53 -8.23
N SER A 132 29.36 -6.74 -9.28
CA SER A 132 29.31 -5.28 -9.20
C SER A 132 27.88 -4.79 -8.95
N ALA A 133 27.77 -3.57 -8.42
CA ALA A 133 26.49 -2.90 -8.25
C ALA A 133 25.67 -2.83 -9.56
N ALA A 134 26.34 -2.65 -10.70
CA ALA A 134 25.70 -2.51 -12.00
C ALA A 134 25.00 -3.81 -12.43
N GLN A 135 25.67 -4.96 -12.26
CA GLN A 135 25.10 -6.28 -12.58
C GLN A 135 24.05 -6.71 -11.55
N LEU A 136 24.28 -6.46 -10.26
CA LEU A 136 23.34 -6.85 -9.21
C LEU A 136 22.09 -5.95 -9.16
N GLY A 137 22.14 -4.75 -9.73
CA GLY A 137 21.06 -3.77 -9.77
C GLY A 137 20.29 -3.71 -11.10
N THR A 138 20.53 -4.62 -12.05
CA THR A 138 19.89 -4.61 -13.38
C THR A 138 18.35 -4.63 -13.32
N TRP A 139 17.79 -5.17 -12.25
CA TRP A 139 16.35 -5.27 -12.00
C TRP A 139 15.72 -4.01 -11.40
N GLU A 140 16.52 -3.09 -10.85
CA GLU A 140 16.02 -1.98 -10.03
C GLU A 140 15.02 -1.10 -10.78
N ALA A 141 15.36 -0.70 -12.01
CA ALA A 141 14.56 0.24 -12.78
C ALA A 141 13.14 -0.29 -13.05
N ASP A 142 13.03 -1.58 -13.38
CA ASP A 142 11.76 -2.22 -13.71
C ASP A 142 10.92 -2.44 -12.46
N TYR A 143 11.57 -2.86 -11.37
CA TYR A 143 10.94 -2.98 -10.07
C TYR A 143 10.37 -1.64 -9.58
N VAL A 144 11.17 -0.57 -9.68
CA VAL A 144 10.80 0.78 -9.26
C VAL A 144 9.58 1.28 -10.04
N ARG A 145 9.50 1.03 -11.35
CA ARG A 145 8.30 1.40 -12.13
C ARG A 145 7.04 0.74 -11.60
N GLY A 146 7.07 -0.57 -11.35
CA GLY A 146 5.91 -1.27 -10.76
C GLY A 146 5.54 -0.76 -9.37
N MET A 147 6.54 -0.50 -8.52
CA MET A 147 6.34 0.08 -7.19
C MET A 147 5.71 1.48 -7.28
N ASP A 148 6.16 2.32 -8.21
CA ASP A 148 5.62 3.67 -8.42
C ASP A 148 4.17 3.64 -8.92
N ARG A 149 3.78 2.66 -9.74
CA ARG A 149 2.37 2.47 -10.17
C ARG A 149 1.45 2.21 -8.97
N MET A 150 1.87 1.32 -8.06
CA MET A 150 1.13 1.05 -6.82
C MET A 150 1.09 2.29 -5.92
N ARG A 151 2.22 3.01 -5.79
CA ARG A 151 2.29 4.27 -5.04
C ARG A 151 1.32 5.31 -5.59
N SER A 152 1.20 5.44 -6.91
CA SER A 152 0.26 6.38 -7.54
C SER A 152 -1.19 6.09 -7.15
N LEU A 153 -1.60 4.82 -7.07
CA LEU A 153 -2.95 4.47 -6.57
C LEU A 153 -3.14 4.83 -5.10
N VAL A 154 -2.13 4.59 -4.25
CA VAL A 154 -2.18 4.99 -2.83
C VAL A 154 -2.38 6.51 -2.73
N CYS A 155 -1.58 7.29 -3.46
CA CYS A 155 -1.73 8.75 -3.51
C CYS A 155 -3.13 9.16 -4.01
N ALA A 156 -3.63 8.52 -5.06
CA ALA A 156 -4.96 8.79 -5.60
C ALA A 156 -6.06 8.60 -4.55
N TYR A 157 -6.00 7.51 -3.77
CA TYR A 157 -6.94 7.27 -2.68
C TYR A 157 -6.95 8.41 -1.66
N TYR A 158 -5.78 8.84 -1.20
CA TYR A 158 -5.67 9.92 -0.22
C TYR A 158 -6.11 11.28 -0.79
N SER A 159 -5.98 11.50 -2.11
CA SER A 159 -6.55 12.67 -2.80
C SER A 159 -8.07 12.59 -3.00
N GLY A 160 -8.71 11.50 -2.59
CA GLY A 160 -10.16 11.30 -2.65
C GLY A 160 -10.65 10.74 -3.98
N PHE A 161 -9.78 10.06 -4.73
CA PHE A 161 -10.13 9.34 -5.95
C PHE A 161 -11.26 8.31 -5.69
N ASN A 162 -12.14 8.16 -6.67
CA ASN A 162 -13.25 7.21 -6.60
C ASN A 162 -13.21 6.26 -7.79
N PHE A 163 -12.82 5.01 -7.53
CA PHE A 163 -12.75 3.96 -8.56
C PHE A 163 -14.08 3.74 -9.29
N GLY A 164 -15.21 3.83 -8.57
CA GLY A 164 -16.54 3.65 -9.18
C GLY A 164 -16.84 4.72 -10.24
N ARG A 165 -16.55 5.99 -9.93
CA ARG A 165 -16.69 7.11 -10.88
C ARG A 165 -15.73 6.98 -12.05
N PHE A 166 -14.48 6.60 -11.77
CA PHE A 166 -13.49 6.40 -12.82
C PHE A 166 -13.90 5.28 -13.78
N VAL A 167 -14.30 4.11 -13.26
CA VAL A 167 -14.75 2.98 -14.08
C VAL A 167 -16.03 3.32 -14.85
N ALA A 168 -16.93 4.13 -14.28
CA ALA A 168 -18.11 4.59 -15.01
C ALA A 168 -17.75 5.51 -16.21
N ALA A 169 -16.72 6.37 -16.06
CA ALA A 169 -16.24 7.24 -17.13
C ALA A 169 -15.35 6.51 -18.14
N HIS A 170 -14.58 5.51 -17.70
CA HIS A 170 -13.62 4.74 -18.50
C HIS A 170 -13.87 3.23 -18.39
N PRO A 171 -15.02 2.72 -18.85
CA PRO A 171 -15.41 1.31 -18.64
C PRO A 171 -14.42 0.31 -19.26
N HIS A 172 -13.75 0.71 -20.35
CA HIS A 172 -12.73 -0.09 -21.03
C HIS A 172 -11.43 -0.25 -20.21
N ARG A 173 -11.18 0.60 -19.19
CA ARG A 173 -10.01 0.52 -18.29
C ARG A 173 -10.28 -0.22 -16.98
N LYS A 174 -11.47 -0.82 -16.83
CA LYS A 174 -11.81 -1.59 -15.62
C LYS A 174 -10.83 -2.75 -15.36
N GLY A 175 -10.37 -3.41 -16.43
CA GLY A 175 -9.36 -4.47 -16.37
C GLY A 175 -8.07 -3.95 -15.75
N ASP A 176 -7.51 -2.89 -16.31
CA ASP A 176 -6.27 -2.25 -15.84
C ASP A 176 -6.33 -1.85 -14.36
N ILE A 177 -7.46 -1.31 -13.88
CA ILE A 177 -7.65 -1.02 -12.44
C ILE A 177 -7.62 -2.29 -11.60
N THR A 178 -8.23 -3.36 -12.10
CA THR A 178 -8.20 -4.66 -11.41
C THR A 178 -6.77 -5.20 -11.36
N ASP A 179 -6.06 -5.17 -12.48
CA ASP A 179 -4.66 -5.62 -12.63
C ASP A 179 -3.74 -4.88 -11.64
N LEU A 180 -3.86 -3.54 -11.57
CA LEU A 180 -3.12 -2.73 -10.61
C LEU A 180 -3.42 -3.14 -9.15
N LEU A 181 -4.69 -3.39 -8.81
CA LEU A 181 -5.10 -3.74 -7.44
C LEU A 181 -4.72 -5.16 -7.03
N ILE A 182 -4.63 -6.10 -7.98
CA ILE A 182 -4.16 -7.48 -7.72
C ILE A 182 -2.64 -7.62 -7.78
N GLY A 183 -1.92 -6.54 -8.12
CA GLY A 183 -0.46 -6.51 -8.12
C GLY A 183 0.20 -6.90 -9.44
N ASP A 184 -0.54 -6.95 -10.55
CA ASP A 184 0.03 -7.10 -11.89
C ASP A 184 0.61 -5.75 -12.37
N LEU A 185 1.66 -5.30 -11.68
CA LEU A 185 2.19 -3.93 -11.78
C LEU A 185 3.24 -3.75 -12.88
N PHE A 186 3.75 -4.82 -13.48
CA PHE A 186 4.98 -4.80 -14.29
C PHE A 186 4.68 -4.75 -15.79
N ARG A 187 3.59 -4.07 -16.16
CA ARG A 187 3.09 -3.94 -17.53
C ARG A 187 3.10 -2.47 -17.97
N PRO A 188 3.82 -2.11 -19.05
CA PRO A 188 3.89 -0.74 -19.55
C PRO A 188 2.54 -0.11 -19.88
N GLU A 189 1.57 -0.91 -20.33
CA GLU A 189 0.27 -0.43 -20.80
C GLU A 189 -0.56 0.21 -19.69
N LEU A 190 -0.26 -0.10 -18.42
CA LEU A 190 -0.93 0.47 -17.26
C LEU A 190 -0.63 1.96 -17.06
N ASP A 191 0.45 2.46 -17.66
CA ASP A 191 0.83 3.87 -17.56
C ASP A 191 -0.22 4.77 -18.24
N GLU A 192 -0.90 4.29 -19.27
CA GLU A 192 -2.02 5.00 -19.90
C GLU A 192 -3.19 5.18 -18.94
N THR A 193 -3.54 4.12 -18.20
CA THR A 193 -4.62 4.16 -17.20
C THR A 193 -4.25 5.08 -16.04
N LEU A 194 -3.00 5.05 -15.58
CA LEU A 194 -2.54 5.95 -14.52
C LEU A 194 -2.51 7.41 -14.96
N GLY A 195 -2.19 7.70 -16.22
CA GLY A 195 -2.34 9.05 -16.79
C GLY A 195 -3.77 9.57 -16.65
N LEU A 196 -4.78 8.74 -16.98
CA LEU A 196 -6.19 9.10 -16.80
C LEU A 196 -6.58 9.27 -15.32
N VAL A 197 -6.02 8.47 -14.42
CA VAL A 197 -6.22 8.64 -12.97
C VAL A 197 -5.69 10.00 -12.52
N GLU A 198 -4.50 10.38 -12.95
CA GLU A 198 -3.89 11.68 -12.63
C GLU A 198 -4.70 12.87 -13.18
N GLU A 199 -5.21 12.76 -14.40
CA GLU A 199 -6.10 13.77 -15.00
C GLU A 199 -7.40 13.93 -14.19
N ALA A 200 -8.02 12.82 -13.79
CA ALA A 200 -9.23 12.84 -12.98
C ALA A 200 -8.99 13.50 -11.60
N LEU A 201 -7.81 13.30 -11.01
CA LEU A 201 -7.41 13.95 -9.76
C LEU A 201 -7.26 15.48 -9.93
N LYS A 202 -6.57 15.93 -10.98
CA LYS A 202 -6.38 17.37 -11.27
C LYS A 202 -7.70 18.10 -11.50
N LEU A 203 -8.65 17.47 -12.21
CA LEU A 203 -9.99 18.02 -12.42
C LEU A 203 -10.77 18.14 -11.11
N HIS A 204 -10.65 17.15 -10.21
CA HIS A 204 -11.30 17.17 -8.90
C HIS A 204 -10.73 18.25 -7.97
N GLU A 205 -9.41 18.49 -8.01
CA GLU A 205 -8.77 19.58 -7.25
C GLU A 205 -9.19 20.95 -7.78
N SER A 206 -9.24 21.12 -9.10
CA SER A 206 -9.69 22.37 -9.74
C SER A 206 -11.14 22.72 -9.40
N ALA A 207 -12.01 21.71 -9.28
CA ALA A 207 -13.41 21.87 -8.90
C ALA A 207 -13.64 22.20 -7.41
N LYS A 208 -12.66 21.94 -6.53
CA LYS A 208 -12.70 22.32 -5.10
C LYS A 208 -12.15 23.73 -4.82
N GLY A 209 -11.39 24.29 -5.76
CA GLY A 209 -10.78 25.62 -5.66
C GLY A 209 -11.67 26.78 -6.13
N ASN A 210 -12.85 26.46 -6.68
CA ASN A 210 -13.93 27.40 -7.01
C ASN A 210 -15.07 27.27 -6.01
#